data_AF-A0A8S2AD50-F1
#
_entry.id   AF-A0A8S2AD50-F1
#
_cell.length_a   1.000
_cell.length_b   1.000
_cell.length_c   1.000
_cell.angle_alpha   90.00
_cell.angle_beta   90.00
_cell.angle_gamma   90.00
#
_symmetry.space_group_name_H-M   'P 1'
#
loop_
_entity.id
_entity.type
_entity.pdbx_description
1 polymer ?
#
loop_
_entity_poly.entity_id
_entity_poly.type
_entity_poly.pdbx_seq_one_letter_code
_entity_poly.pdbx_strand_id
1 'polypeptide(L)'
;MARGSWFFIILSIMSLLANIINSLKLDRHSFPDDFIFGTAASAFQYEGATNEGGKSPTIWDHFSRTYPERTKMHNADVAIDFYHRYKDDIKLMKELNMDAFRFSISWSRLIPSGKLKDGVNKEGVKFYKDLIDELLANDIQPSMTLYHWDHPQSLEDEYGGFLSPKIVEDFRDFARICFEEFGDKVKMWTTINEPYIMTVAGYDQGNKAAGRCSKWVNEKCQAGDSSTEPYIVSHHTLLAHAAAVEEFRKCKKTSHDGQIGIVLSPRWFEPYHSDSIDDIEAAERALAFEIGWHLDPVIHGDYPEVVKKYAGNKLPSFTAEESKMLRNSSDFVGINYYTARFAAHLHHIDPEKPRFKTDHHVEWKLTNHSGHIIGPGEERGFLFSHPEGLRKVLNYIKEKYNNMPVYIKENGKTPFLLTRN
;
A
#
# COMPACT_ATOMS: atom_id res chain seq x y z
N MET A 1 36.73 48.92 -13.46
CA MET A 1 36.05 48.02 -14.42
C MET A 1 36.37 46.53 -14.27
N ALA A 2 37.33 46.08 -13.44
CA ALA A 2 37.71 44.65 -13.37
C ALA A 2 36.95 43.77 -12.33
N ARG A 3 36.21 44.36 -11.38
CA ARG A 3 35.53 43.59 -10.30
C ARG A 3 34.17 42.99 -10.70
N GLY A 4 33.50 43.55 -11.72
CA GLY A 4 32.23 43.00 -12.21
C GLY A 4 32.38 41.70 -12.98
N SER A 5 33.47 41.56 -13.76
CA SER A 5 33.68 40.38 -14.64
C SER A 5 33.85 39.07 -13.88
N TRP A 6 34.52 39.09 -12.72
CA TRP A 6 34.73 37.88 -11.91
C TRP A 6 33.43 37.36 -11.27
N PHE A 7 32.52 38.27 -10.89
CA PHE A 7 31.24 37.92 -10.28
C PHE A 7 30.31 37.24 -11.30
N PHE A 8 30.30 37.73 -12.55
CA PHE A 8 29.55 37.09 -13.64
C PHE A 8 30.13 35.74 -14.04
N ILE A 9 31.46 35.57 -14.04
CA ILE A 9 32.10 34.27 -14.32
C ILE A 9 31.76 33.25 -13.23
N ILE A 10 31.76 33.63 -11.95
CA ILE A 10 31.41 32.75 -10.84
C ILE A 10 29.92 32.35 -10.90
N LEU A 11 29.02 33.29 -11.21
CA LEU A 11 27.59 33.00 -11.42
C LEU A 11 27.35 32.09 -12.63
N SER A 12 28.08 32.28 -13.73
CA SER A 12 28.00 31.42 -14.90
C SER A 12 28.58 30.02 -14.64
N ILE A 13 29.67 29.89 -13.86
CA ILE A 13 30.24 28.60 -13.46
C ILE A 13 29.30 27.88 -12.48
N MET A 14 28.69 28.59 -11.52
CA MET A 14 27.68 28.00 -10.63
C MET A 14 26.39 27.61 -11.37
N SER A 15 25.96 28.39 -12.37
CA SER A 15 24.86 28.04 -13.27
C SER A 15 25.20 26.82 -14.14
N LEU A 16 26.44 26.72 -14.64
CA LEU A 16 26.89 25.58 -15.43
C LEU A 16 27.00 24.32 -14.55
N LEU A 17 27.52 24.44 -13.33
CA LEU A 17 27.56 23.34 -12.34
C LEU A 17 26.16 22.92 -11.89
N ALA A 18 25.24 23.87 -11.68
CA ALA A 18 23.83 23.56 -11.38
C ALA A 18 23.13 22.84 -12.55
N ASN A 19 23.47 23.19 -13.80
CA ASN A 19 22.97 22.48 -14.97
C ASN A 19 23.63 21.10 -15.19
N ILE A 20 24.90 20.92 -14.79
CA ILE A 20 25.58 19.61 -14.79
C ILE A 20 24.99 18.69 -13.71
N ILE A 21 24.62 19.23 -12.54
CA ILE A 21 23.93 18.48 -11.47
C ILE A 21 22.51 18.06 -11.92
N ASN A 22 21.84 18.88 -12.75
CA ASN A 22 20.51 18.59 -13.31
C ASN A 22 20.48 17.54 -14.43
N SER A 23 21.62 16.97 -14.83
CA SER A 23 21.68 15.90 -15.83
C SER A 23 22.57 14.72 -15.43
N LEU A 24 22.75 14.46 -14.13
CA LEU A 24 23.26 13.16 -13.71
C LEU A 24 22.25 12.10 -14.15
N LYS A 25 22.55 11.41 -15.24
CA LYS A 25 21.86 10.17 -15.59
C LYS A 25 22.12 9.21 -14.43
N LEU A 26 21.10 8.99 -13.61
CA LEU A 26 21.15 7.95 -12.59
C LEU A 26 21.31 6.61 -13.30
N ASP A 27 22.27 5.82 -12.83
CA ASP A 27 22.49 4.45 -13.23
C ASP A 27 22.65 3.57 -11.99
N ARG A 28 22.83 2.26 -12.17
CA ARG A 28 23.00 1.33 -11.04
C ARG A 28 24.21 1.68 -10.17
N HIS A 29 25.29 2.22 -10.73
CA HIS A 29 26.50 2.62 -9.99
C HIS A 29 26.30 3.85 -9.10
N SER A 30 25.17 4.55 -9.26
CA SER A 30 24.75 5.63 -8.38
C SER A 30 24.22 5.12 -7.02
N PHE A 31 24.08 3.80 -6.86
CA PHE A 31 23.59 3.12 -5.67
C PHE A 31 24.62 2.10 -5.16
N PRO A 32 24.57 1.72 -3.86
CA PRO A 32 25.39 0.63 -3.34
C PRO A 32 25.22 -0.69 -4.12
N ASP A 33 26.25 -1.54 -4.13
CA ASP A 33 26.25 -2.80 -4.88
C ASP A 33 25.12 -3.77 -4.47
N ASP A 34 24.64 -3.65 -3.24
CA ASP A 34 23.55 -4.45 -2.66
C ASP A 34 22.17 -3.78 -2.79
N PHE A 35 22.07 -2.66 -3.51
CA PHE A 35 20.79 -2.00 -3.76
C PHE A 35 19.94 -2.79 -4.76
N ILE A 36 18.72 -3.14 -4.35
CA ILE A 36 17.81 -3.99 -5.11
C ILE A 36 16.90 -3.13 -5.99
N PHE A 37 16.93 -3.38 -7.30
CA PHE A 37 15.93 -2.89 -8.25
C PHE A 37 14.93 -4.00 -8.60
N GLY A 38 13.64 -3.68 -8.64
CA GLY A 38 12.62 -4.67 -8.93
C GLY A 38 11.34 -4.08 -9.50
N THR A 39 10.47 -4.99 -9.94
CA THR A 39 9.10 -4.70 -10.39
C THR A 39 8.08 -5.28 -9.43
N ALA A 40 6.83 -4.83 -9.52
CA ALA A 40 5.75 -5.27 -8.63
C ALA A 40 4.44 -5.54 -9.36
N ALA A 41 3.68 -6.53 -8.89
CA ALA A 41 2.30 -6.82 -9.31
C ALA A 41 1.47 -7.42 -8.15
N SER A 42 0.14 -7.50 -8.30
CA SER A 42 -0.75 -8.12 -7.30
C SER A 42 -1.79 -9.05 -7.94
N ALA A 43 -2.07 -10.18 -7.30
CA ALA A 43 -2.84 -11.34 -7.78
C ALA A 43 -4.02 -10.98 -8.68
N PHE A 44 -5.00 -10.25 -8.14
CA PHE A 44 -6.20 -9.89 -8.88
C PHE A 44 -5.93 -9.02 -10.12
N GLN A 45 -4.87 -8.21 -10.12
CA GLN A 45 -4.59 -7.28 -11.23
C GLN A 45 -3.93 -7.95 -12.44
N TYR A 46 -3.30 -9.11 -12.27
CA TYR A 46 -2.45 -9.71 -13.31
C TYR A 46 -2.66 -11.20 -13.57
N GLU A 47 -3.05 -12.01 -12.57
CA GLU A 47 -3.13 -13.47 -12.73
C GLU A 47 -4.19 -13.89 -13.74
N GLY A 48 -5.42 -13.40 -13.61
CA GLY A 48 -6.57 -13.97 -14.31
C GLY A 48 -6.95 -15.35 -13.76
N ALA A 49 -7.47 -16.22 -14.63
CA ALA A 49 -7.78 -17.60 -14.33
C ALA A 49 -8.64 -17.75 -13.05
N THR A 50 -9.69 -16.93 -12.97
CA THR A 50 -10.46 -16.71 -11.73
C THR A 50 -11.34 -17.90 -11.32
N ASN A 51 -11.55 -18.84 -12.25
CA ASN A 51 -12.33 -20.07 -12.08
C ASN A 51 -11.52 -21.34 -12.46
N GLU A 52 -10.19 -21.24 -12.53
CA GLU A 52 -9.31 -22.35 -12.89
C GLU A 52 -8.48 -22.82 -11.69
N GLY A 53 -8.00 -24.07 -11.78
CA GLY A 53 -7.09 -24.65 -10.81
C GLY A 53 -7.62 -24.66 -9.38
N GLY A 54 -8.94 -24.75 -9.19
CA GLY A 54 -9.58 -24.79 -7.88
C GLY A 54 -9.73 -23.43 -7.15
N LYS A 55 -9.42 -22.30 -7.80
CA LYS A 55 -9.62 -20.96 -7.20
C LYS A 55 -11.10 -20.66 -6.96
N SER A 56 -11.41 -20.05 -5.82
CA SER A 56 -12.72 -19.44 -5.55
C SER A 56 -12.75 -17.93 -5.77
N PRO A 57 -13.94 -17.32 -5.90
CA PRO A 57 -14.07 -15.86 -6.01
C PRO A 57 -13.50 -15.12 -4.80
N THR A 58 -12.81 -14.02 -5.07
CA THR A 58 -12.44 -12.97 -4.12
C THR A 58 -13.54 -11.91 -4.03
N ILE A 59 -13.42 -10.99 -3.07
CA ILE A 59 -14.29 -9.80 -3.03
C ILE A 59 -14.23 -8.95 -4.31
N TRP A 60 -13.11 -8.95 -5.01
CA TRP A 60 -12.96 -8.21 -6.26
C TRP A 60 -13.63 -8.92 -7.46
N ASP A 61 -13.57 -10.25 -7.48
CA ASP A 61 -14.31 -11.07 -8.46
C ASP A 61 -15.82 -10.80 -8.31
N HIS A 62 -16.32 -10.82 -7.07
CA HIS A 62 -17.72 -10.50 -6.79
C HIS A 62 -18.06 -9.05 -7.16
N PHE A 63 -17.29 -8.08 -6.67
CA PHE A 63 -17.56 -6.66 -6.86
C PHE A 63 -17.64 -6.27 -8.34
N SER A 64 -16.69 -6.72 -9.17
CA SER A 64 -16.63 -6.38 -10.60
C SER A 64 -17.74 -7.05 -11.43
N ARG A 65 -18.25 -8.21 -11.00
CA ARG A 65 -19.34 -8.93 -11.68
C ARG A 65 -20.71 -8.44 -11.24
N THR A 66 -20.89 -8.14 -9.96
CA THR A 66 -22.15 -7.65 -9.39
C THR A 66 -22.38 -6.17 -9.73
N TYR A 67 -21.31 -5.36 -9.76
CA TYR A 67 -21.37 -3.93 -10.02
C TYR A 67 -20.42 -3.50 -11.17
N PRO A 68 -20.61 -4.02 -12.40
CA PRO A 68 -19.68 -3.77 -13.50
C PRO A 68 -19.57 -2.28 -13.85
N GLU A 69 -20.61 -1.49 -13.61
CA GLU A 69 -20.59 -0.03 -13.81
C GLU A 69 -19.62 0.70 -12.86
N ARG A 70 -19.21 0.07 -11.76
CA ARG A 70 -18.21 0.59 -10.81
C ARG A 70 -16.78 0.26 -11.21
N THR A 71 -16.59 -0.60 -12.21
CA THR A 71 -15.29 -0.99 -12.75
C THR A 71 -15.16 -0.68 -14.24
N LYS A 72 -15.96 0.27 -14.76
CA LYS A 72 -16.00 0.64 -16.19
C LYS A 72 -16.30 -0.57 -17.10
N MET A 73 -17.15 -1.48 -16.63
CA MET A 73 -17.50 -2.74 -17.29
C MET A 73 -16.32 -3.71 -17.47
N HIS A 74 -15.20 -3.47 -16.79
CA HIS A 74 -14.04 -4.37 -16.82
C HIS A 74 -14.05 -5.28 -15.59
N ASN A 75 -13.46 -6.46 -15.73
CA ASN A 75 -13.18 -7.39 -14.65
C ASN A 75 -11.76 -7.98 -14.84
N ALA A 76 -11.36 -8.89 -13.95
CA ALA A 76 -10.06 -9.55 -14.01
C ALA A 76 -10.17 -11.05 -14.31
N ASP A 77 -11.22 -11.48 -15.03
CA ASP A 77 -11.42 -12.90 -15.36
C ASP A 77 -10.17 -13.48 -16.06
N VAL A 78 -9.57 -12.68 -16.94
CA VAL A 78 -8.31 -12.96 -17.65
C VAL A 78 -7.17 -12.04 -17.19
N ALA A 79 -7.45 -10.77 -16.86
CA ALA A 79 -6.43 -9.74 -16.59
C ALA A 79 -5.38 -9.64 -17.73
N ILE A 80 -4.10 -9.90 -17.45
CA ILE A 80 -3.04 -10.05 -18.48
C ILE A 80 -2.60 -11.50 -18.66
N ASP A 81 -3.32 -12.44 -18.06
CA ASP A 81 -3.13 -13.89 -18.15
C ASP A 81 -1.80 -14.40 -17.56
N PHE A 82 -1.32 -13.75 -16.49
CA PHE A 82 -0.04 -14.11 -15.84
C PHE A 82 -0.08 -15.56 -15.29
N TYR A 83 -1.25 -16.07 -14.87
CA TYR A 83 -1.39 -17.45 -14.40
C TYR A 83 -0.85 -18.48 -15.40
N HIS A 84 -1.06 -18.25 -16.69
CA HIS A 84 -0.55 -19.11 -17.75
C HIS A 84 0.81 -18.67 -18.31
N ARG A 85 1.10 -17.37 -18.23
CA ARG A 85 2.20 -16.73 -19.00
C ARG A 85 3.36 -16.22 -18.15
N TYR A 86 3.38 -16.50 -16.84
CA TYR A 86 4.40 -15.97 -15.93
C TYR A 86 5.86 -16.18 -16.38
N LYS A 87 6.16 -17.26 -17.13
CA LYS A 87 7.49 -17.51 -17.68
C LYS A 87 7.93 -16.45 -18.70
N ASP A 88 7.01 -15.98 -19.54
CA ASP A 88 7.28 -14.90 -20.51
C ASP A 88 7.57 -13.59 -19.76
N ASP A 89 6.77 -13.29 -18.73
CA ASP A 89 6.92 -12.07 -17.94
C ASP A 89 8.22 -12.07 -17.12
N ILE A 90 8.62 -13.21 -16.55
CA ILE A 90 9.91 -13.37 -15.86
C ILE A 90 11.08 -13.17 -16.82
N LYS A 91 10.98 -13.69 -18.06
CA LYS A 91 12.00 -13.45 -19.08
C LYS A 91 12.17 -11.95 -19.37
N LEU A 92 11.06 -11.21 -19.47
CA LEU A 92 11.09 -9.76 -19.65
C LEU A 92 11.73 -9.05 -18.44
N MET A 93 11.43 -9.48 -17.21
CA MET A 93 12.08 -8.92 -16.00
C MET A 93 13.59 -9.15 -16.00
N LYS A 94 14.05 -10.32 -16.48
CA LYS A 94 15.48 -10.61 -16.64
C LYS A 94 16.12 -9.73 -17.71
N GLU A 95 15.45 -9.53 -18.85
CA GLU A 95 15.91 -8.64 -19.93
C GLU A 95 15.98 -7.17 -19.47
N LEU A 96 15.08 -6.75 -18.57
CA LEU A 96 15.12 -5.44 -17.92
C LEU A 96 16.19 -5.31 -16.84
N ASN A 97 16.93 -6.38 -16.54
CA ASN A 97 17.94 -6.45 -15.49
C ASN A 97 17.34 -6.07 -14.11
N MET A 98 16.30 -6.78 -13.67
CA MET A 98 15.69 -6.65 -12.35
C MET A 98 16.23 -7.70 -11.38
N ASP A 99 16.53 -7.30 -10.14
CA ASP A 99 17.06 -8.20 -9.11
C ASP A 99 15.95 -8.91 -8.32
N ALA A 100 14.75 -8.31 -8.26
CA ALA A 100 13.63 -8.84 -7.50
C ALA A 100 12.29 -8.64 -8.19
N PHE A 101 11.36 -9.56 -7.93
CA PHE A 101 9.96 -9.42 -8.30
C PHE A 101 9.09 -9.47 -7.05
N ARG A 102 8.37 -8.39 -6.81
CA ARG A 102 7.36 -8.31 -5.77
C ARG A 102 6.01 -8.76 -6.32
N PHE A 103 5.42 -9.79 -5.75
CA PHE A 103 4.10 -10.27 -6.15
C PHE A 103 3.24 -10.56 -4.93
N SER A 104 1.92 -10.61 -5.10
CA SER A 104 1.02 -11.12 -4.06
C SER A 104 0.49 -12.50 -4.38
N ILE A 105 0.17 -13.24 -3.32
CA ILE A 105 -0.53 -14.52 -3.38
C ILE A 105 -2.04 -14.28 -3.28
N SER A 106 -2.83 -14.97 -4.09
CA SER A 106 -4.29 -14.96 -3.99
C SER A 106 -4.73 -15.89 -2.86
N TRP A 107 -5.29 -15.32 -1.80
CA TRP A 107 -5.82 -16.10 -0.67
C TRP A 107 -6.87 -17.12 -1.16
N SER A 108 -7.83 -16.71 -1.99
CA SER A 108 -8.86 -17.62 -2.51
C SER A 108 -8.36 -18.65 -3.52
N ARG A 109 -7.14 -18.51 -4.04
CA ARG A 109 -6.49 -19.56 -4.84
C ARG A 109 -5.84 -20.62 -3.95
N LEU A 110 -5.21 -20.20 -2.84
CA LEU A 110 -4.52 -21.11 -1.93
C LEU A 110 -5.49 -21.85 -0.99
N ILE A 111 -6.44 -21.11 -0.41
CA ILE A 111 -7.49 -21.63 0.49
C ILE A 111 -8.83 -21.13 -0.03
N PRO A 112 -9.54 -21.92 -0.87
CA PRO A 112 -10.71 -21.45 -1.60
C PRO A 112 -11.87 -20.94 -0.71
N SER A 113 -12.14 -21.61 0.42
CA SER A 113 -13.14 -21.11 1.39
C SER A 113 -12.62 -19.97 2.27
N GLY A 114 -11.32 -19.70 2.24
CA GLY A 114 -10.60 -18.83 3.16
C GLY A 114 -10.21 -19.48 4.49
N LYS A 115 -10.74 -20.66 4.81
CA LYS A 115 -10.51 -21.32 6.10
C LYS A 115 -9.69 -22.60 5.95
N LEU A 116 -8.58 -22.68 6.66
CA LEU A 116 -7.65 -23.79 6.55
C LEU A 116 -8.28 -25.16 6.84
N LYS A 117 -9.23 -25.22 7.79
CA LYS A 117 -9.96 -26.45 8.15
C LYS A 117 -10.72 -27.09 6.98
N ASP A 118 -11.05 -26.31 5.94
CA ASP A 118 -11.80 -26.80 4.77
C ASP A 118 -10.87 -27.29 3.64
N GLY A 119 -9.54 -27.15 3.82
CA GLY A 119 -8.52 -27.69 2.94
C GLY A 119 -7.74 -26.64 2.16
N VAL A 120 -6.50 -27.03 1.81
CA VAL A 120 -5.60 -26.25 0.96
C VAL A 120 -5.69 -26.76 -0.47
N ASN A 121 -5.78 -25.83 -1.42
CA ASN A 121 -5.78 -26.14 -2.84
C ASN A 121 -4.36 -26.45 -3.34
N LYS A 122 -4.08 -27.73 -3.59
CA LYS A 122 -2.75 -28.20 -4.02
C LYS A 122 -2.32 -27.63 -5.38
N GLU A 123 -3.25 -27.36 -6.29
CA GLU A 123 -2.93 -26.75 -7.58
C GLU A 123 -2.51 -25.29 -7.41
N GLY A 124 -3.20 -24.54 -6.55
CA GLY A 124 -2.79 -23.19 -6.15
C GLY A 124 -1.40 -23.15 -5.50
N VAL A 125 -1.13 -24.08 -4.57
CA VAL A 125 0.23 -24.23 -3.99
C VAL A 125 1.26 -24.51 -5.06
N LYS A 126 0.96 -25.43 -5.99
CA LYS A 126 1.87 -25.79 -7.08
C LYS A 126 2.18 -24.59 -7.97
N PHE A 127 1.17 -23.81 -8.36
CA PHE A 127 1.36 -22.60 -9.17
C PHE A 127 2.37 -21.64 -8.53
N TYR A 128 2.21 -21.29 -7.25
CA TYR A 128 3.15 -20.38 -6.59
C TYR A 128 4.53 -21.00 -6.37
N LYS A 129 4.63 -22.32 -6.15
CA LYS A 129 5.95 -23.00 -6.11
C LYS A 129 6.66 -22.92 -7.47
N ASP A 130 5.95 -23.23 -8.55
CA ASP A 130 6.52 -23.16 -9.90
C ASP A 130 6.93 -21.73 -10.26
N LEU A 131 6.14 -20.73 -9.87
CA LEU A 131 6.46 -19.30 -10.03
C LEU A 131 7.76 -18.92 -9.29
N ILE A 132 7.87 -19.30 -8.02
CA ILE A 132 9.06 -19.04 -7.20
C ILE A 132 10.29 -19.73 -7.81
N ASP A 133 10.14 -20.97 -8.25
CA ASP A 133 11.23 -21.73 -8.85
C ASP A 133 11.71 -21.12 -10.16
N GLU A 134 10.78 -20.63 -10.99
CA GLU A 134 11.12 -19.94 -12.23
C GLU A 134 11.81 -18.59 -11.98
N LEU A 135 11.39 -17.82 -10.96
CA LEU A 135 12.06 -16.58 -10.57
C LEU A 135 13.51 -16.84 -10.16
N LEU A 136 13.72 -17.82 -9.27
CA LEU A 136 15.05 -18.18 -8.79
C LEU A 136 15.93 -18.77 -9.90
N ALA A 137 15.37 -19.56 -10.82
CA ALA A 137 16.09 -20.07 -12.00
C ALA A 137 16.55 -18.94 -12.95
N ASN A 138 15.96 -17.75 -12.83
CA ASN A 138 16.32 -16.56 -13.59
C ASN A 138 17.09 -15.52 -12.79
N ASP A 139 17.58 -15.88 -11.60
CA ASP A 139 18.32 -15.00 -10.67
C ASP A 139 17.51 -13.81 -10.14
N ILE A 140 16.17 -13.93 -10.13
CA ILE A 140 15.25 -12.91 -9.64
C ILE A 140 14.75 -13.32 -8.24
N GLN A 141 14.96 -12.47 -7.25
CA GLN A 141 14.56 -12.74 -5.87
C GLN A 141 13.04 -12.55 -5.67
N PRO A 142 12.32 -13.55 -5.13
CA PRO A 142 10.90 -13.44 -4.84
C PRO A 142 10.66 -12.57 -3.58
N SER A 143 9.79 -11.55 -3.72
CA SER A 143 9.28 -10.73 -2.62
C SER A 143 7.76 -10.89 -2.49
N MET A 144 7.29 -11.76 -1.61
CA MET A 144 5.88 -12.14 -1.54
C MET A 144 5.05 -11.23 -0.61
N THR A 145 3.90 -10.78 -1.09
CA THR A 145 2.87 -10.07 -0.33
C THR A 145 1.71 -11.02 -0.02
N LEU A 146 1.40 -11.25 1.25
CA LEU A 146 0.33 -12.16 1.67
C LEU A 146 -1.05 -11.63 1.31
N TYR A 147 -1.30 -10.34 1.52
CA TYR A 147 -2.62 -9.75 1.29
C TYR A 147 -2.58 -8.50 0.43
N HIS A 148 -3.36 -8.52 -0.65
CA HIS A 148 -3.55 -7.37 -1.52
C HIS A 148 -5.04 -7.21 -1.89
N TRP A 149 -5.85 -7.01 -0.84
CA TRP A 149 -7.27 -6.62 -0.93
C TRP A 149 -8.19 -7.68 -1.53
N ASP A 150 -7.79 -8.93 -1.53
CA ASP A 150 -8.36 -10.00 -2.33
C ASP A 150 -8.79 -11.21 -1.48
N HIS A 151 -9.34 -10.94 -0.29
CA HIS A 151 -9.81 -12.04 0.57
C HIS A 151 -10.98 -12.79 -0.11
N PRO A 152 -11.16 -14.08 0.22
CA PRO A 152 -12.21 -14.90 -0.35
C PRO A 152 -13.60 -14.32 -0.08
N GLN A 153 -14.46 -14.32 -1.10
CA GLN A 153 -15.84 -13.82 -0.97
C GLN A 153 -16.62 -14.60 0.11
N SER A 154 -16.28 -15.88 0.33
CA SER A 154 -16.89 -16.69 1.40
C SER A 154 -16.70 -16.12 2.79
N LEU A 155 -15.56 -15.46 3.08
CA LEU A 155 -15.33 -14.80 4.38
C LEU A 155 -16.12 -13.50 4.50
N GLU A 156 -16.25 -12.76 3.39
CA GLU A 156 -17.10 -11.57 3.32
C GLU A 156 -18.58 -11.94 3.51
N ASP A 157 -19.05 -13.01 2.87
CA ASP A 157 -20.43 -13.50 2.99
C ASP A 157 -20.75 -14.04 4.40
N GLU A 158 -19.81 -14.77 5.01
CA GLU A 158 -20.07 -15.41 6.31
C GLU A 158 -20.10 -14.41 7.46
N TYR A 159 -19.19 -13.43 7.46
CA TYR A 159 -19.04 -12.52 8.60
C TYR A 159 -18.62 -11.09 8.26
N GLY A 160 -18.58 -10.71 6.98
CA GLY A 160 -18.19 -9.36 6.55
C GLY A 160 -16.68 -9.12 6.52
N GLY A 161 -15.89 -10.18 6.36
CA GLY A 161 -14.45 -10.07 6.14
C GLY A 161 -13.76 -9.28 7.25
N PHE A 162 -13.06 -8.20 6.88
CA PHE A 162 -12.32 -7.36 7.83
C PHE A 162 -13.18 -6.53 8.79
N LEU A 163 -14.51 -6.52 8.66
CA LEU A 163 -15.40 -5.97 9.68
C LEU A 163 -15.52 -6.87 10.93
N SER A 164 -15.12 -8.14 10.82
CA SER A 164 -15.19 -9.11 11.91
C SER A 164 -13.80 -9.41 12.48
N PRO A 165 -13.64 -9.56 13.81
CA PRO A 165 -12.38 -10.03 14.39
C PRO A 165 -12.04 -11.47 13.98
N LYS A 166 -13.01 -12.25 13.46
CA LYS A 166 -12.77 -13.61 12.95
C LYS A 166 -11.74 -13.66 11.82
N ILE A 167 -11.61 -12.58 11.04
CA ILE A 167 -10.64 -12.50 9.94
C ILE A 167 -9.20 -12.67 10.43
N VAL A 168 -8.92 -12.31 11.69
CA VAL A 168 -7.55 -12.33 12.24
C VAL A 168 -7.04 -13.77 12.31
N GLU A 169 -7.87 -14.71 12.78
CA GLU A 169 -7.49 -16.11 12.86
C GLU A 169 -7.47 -16.79 11.48
N ASP A 170 -8.45 -16.49 10.61
CA ASP A 170 -8.45 -17.03 9.25
C ASP A 170 -7.21 -16.54 8.46
N PHE A 171 -6.81 -15.27 8.63
CA PHE A 171 -5.61 -14.72 8.03
C PHE A 171 -4.32 -15.29 8.64
N ARG A 172 -4.29 -15.50 9.98
CA ARG A 172 -3.18 -16.18 10.67
C ARG A 172 -2.94 -17.57 10.07
N ASP A 173 -4.01 -18.34 9.90
CA ASP A 173 -3.95 -19.68 9.31
C ASP A 173 -3.45 -19.66 7.86
N PHE A 174 -3.95 -18.73 7.06
CA PHE A 174 -3.49 -18.52 5.69
C PHE A 174 -1.99 -18.15 5.63
N ALA A 175 -1.55 -17.21 6.46
CA ALA A 175 -0.16 -16.78 6.54
C ALA A 175 0.76 -17.94 6.94
N ARG A 176 0.36 -18.72 7.97
CA ARG A 176 1.10 -19.91 8.43
C ARG A 176 1.36 -20.90 7.28
N ILE A 177 0.34 -21.24 6.50
CA ILE A 177 0.51 -22.14 5.35
C ILE A 177 1.44 -21.53 4.30
N CYS A 178 1.36 -20.23 4.03
CA CYS A 178 2.29 -19.58 3.11
C CYS A 178 3.75 -19.72 3.57
N PHE A 179 4.03 -19.52 4.86
CA PHE A 179 5.38 -19.67 5.39
C PHE A 179 5.86 -21.13 5.39
N GLU A 180 4.98 -22.09 5.67
CA GLU A 180 5.31 -23.52 5.65
C GLU A 180 5.62 -24.04 4.23
N GLU A 181 4.89 -23.54 3.22
CA GLU A 181 4.99 -23.98 1.83
C GLU A 181 6.07 -23.27 1.02
N PHE A 182 6.36 -22.00 1.33
CA PHE A 182 7.26 -21.15 0.52
C PHE A 182 8.42 -20.51 1.29
N GLY A 183 8.45 -20.63 2.63
CA GLY A 183 9.42 -19.96 3.50
C GLY A 183 10.89 -20.34 3.29
N ASP A 184 11.15 -21.50 2.68
CA ASP A 184 12.49 -21.98 2.38
C ASP A 184 13.14 -21.23 1.22
N LYS A 185 12.32 -20.61 0.35
CA LYS A 185 12.76 -19.92 -0.88
C LYS A 185 12.44 -18.43 -0.90
N VAL A 186 11.45 -17.99 -0.14
CA VAL A 186 11.06 -16.57 -0.05
C VAL A 186 11.66 -15.94 1.21
N LYS A 187 12.46 -14.90 1.01
CA LYS A 187 13.13 -14.17 2.10
C LYS A 187 12.49 -12.83 2.44
N MET A 188 11.73 -12.25 1.52
CA MET A 188 11.14 -10.92 1.70
C MET A 188 9.62 -11.02 1.73
N TRP A 189 9.03 -10.81 2.90
CA TRP A 189 7.60 -10.97 3.15
C TRP A 189 6.92 -9.65 3.46
N THR A 190 5.76 -9.42 2.86
CA THR A 190 4.84 -8.34 3.24
C THR A 190 3.54 -8.97 3.73
N THR A 191 3.05 -8.58 4.90
CA THR A 191 1.73 -9.06 5.36
C THR A 191 0.60 -8.39 4.58
N ILE A 192 0.53 -7.06 4.62
CA ILE A 192 -0.57 -6.25 4.10
C ILE A 192 0.00 -5.15 3.19
N ASN A 193 -0.54 -5.02 1.98
CA ASN A 193 -0.31 -3.86 1.13
C ASN A 193 -1.36 -2.76 1.35
N GLU A 194 -0.90 -1.53 1.56
CA GLU A 194 -1.70 -0.31 1.61
C GLU A 194 -2.95 -0.39 2.52
N PRO A 195 -2.79 -0.67 3.83
CA PRO A 195 -3.91 -0.81 4.75
C PRO A 195 -4.80 0.45 4.79
N TYR A 196 -4.21 1.64 4.67
CA TYR A 196 -4.95 2.89 4.53
C TYR A 196 -5.86 2.89 3.30
N ILE A 197 -5.34 2.50 2.13
CA ILE A 197 -6.06 2.64 0.86
C ILE A 197 -7.20 1.63 0.80
N MET A 198 -6.99 0.37 1.15
CA MET A 198 -8.09 -0.62 1.18
C MET A 198 -9.22 -0.18 2.11
N THR A 199 -8.86 0.39 3.26
CA THR A 199 -9.82 0.81 4.28
C THR A 199 -10.63 2.00 3.80
N VAL A 200 -9.96 3.08 3.37
CA VAL A 200 -10.64 4.31 2.96
C VAL A 200 -11.39 4.12 1.65
N ALA A 201 -10.81 3.44 0.67
CA ALA A 201 -11.45 3.24 -0.63
C ALA A 201 -12.58 2.19 -0.58
N GLY A 202 -12.45 1.18 0.29
CA GLY A 202 -13.42 0.10 0.47
C GLY A 202 -14.58 0.40 1.41
N TYR A 203 -14.36 1.21 2.47
CA TYR A 203 -15.30 1.37 3.59
C TYR A 203 -15.63 2.84 3.95
N ASP A 204 -14.94 3.84 3.40
CA ASP A 204 -15.32 5.26 3.52
C ASP A 204 -15.85 5.82 2.20
N GLN A 205 -15.08 5.71 1.11
CA GLN A 205 -15.48 6.18 -0.22
C GLN A 205 -16.38 5.19 -0.96
N GLY A 206 -16.25 3.90 -0.63
CA GLY A 206 -16.94 2.80 -1.31
C GLY A 206 -16.75 2.86 -2.82
N ASN A 207 -15.52 3.00 -3.31
CA ASN A 207 -15.22 2.97 -4.75
C ASN A 207 -14.29 1.82 -5.14
N LYS A 208 -13.86 1.03 -4.17
CA LYS A 208 -13.14 -0.24 -4.30
C LYS A 208 -13.88 -1.32 -3.53
N ALA A 209 -13.68 -2.60 -3.84
CA ALA A 209 -14.25 -3.68 -3.05
C ALA A 209 -13.84 -3.56 -1.56
N ALA A 210 -14.70 -3.79 -0.57
CA ALA A 210 -16.07 -4.33 -0.64
C ALA A 210 -17.15 -3.35 -1.13
N GLY A 211 -16.82 -2.06 -1.30
CA GLY A 211 -17.70 -1.07 -1.91
C GLY A 211 -18.76 -0.51 -0.98
N ARG A 212 -18.42 -0.41 0.30
CA ARG A 212 -19.27 0.02 1.40
C ARG A 212 -18.99 1.49 1.76
N CYS A 213 -20.05 2.21 2.09
CA CYS A 213 -19.98 3.57 2.62
C CYS A 213 -21.36 4.01 3.11
N SER A 214 -21.42 5.09 3.90
CA SER A 214 -22.69 5.74 4.20
C SER A 214 -23.37 6.20 2.90
N LYS A 215 -24.68 5.96 2.77
CA LYS A 215 -25.42 6.19 1.51
C LYS A 215 -25.28 7.61 0.94
N TRP A 216 -25.14 8.62 1.80
CA TRP A 216 -24.97 10.02 1.39
C TRP A 216 -23.57 10.33 0.84
N VAL A 217 -22.56 9.47 1.08
CA VAL A 217 -21.20 9.62 0.53
C VAL A 217 -21.16 9.20 -0.94
N ASN A 218 -21.79 8.08 -1.27
CA ASN A 218 -21.89 7.56 -2.62
C ASN A 218 -23.16 6.70 -2.73
N GLU A 219 -24.10 7.14 -3.56
CA GLU A 219 -25.41 6.50 -3.74
C GLU A 219 -25.32 5.06 -4.25
N LYS A 220 -24.18 4.65 -4.83
CA LYS A 220 -23.94 3.28 -5.30
C LYS A 220 -23.62 2.31 -4.17
N CYS A 221 -23.26 2.79 -2.98
CA CYS A 221 -23.04 1.94 -1.81
C CYS A 221 -24.37 1.37 -1.33
N GLN A 222 -24.44 0.04 -1.24
CA GLN A 222 -25.65 -0.67 -0.78
C GLN A 222 -25.76 -0.72 0.75
N ALA A 223 -24.63 -0.62 1.44
CA ALA A 223 -24.50 -0.63 2.88
C ALA A 223 -23.20 0.07 3.29
N GLY A 224 -23.06 0.31 4.59
CA GLY A 224 -21.84 0.80 5.19
C GLY A 224 -22.05 1.97 6.14
N ASP A 225 -21.03 2.23 6.95
CA ASP A 225 -20.93 3.40 7.81
C ASP A 225 -19.53 3.99 7.69
N SER A 226 -19.42 5.06 6.91
CA SER A 226 -18.15 5.78 6.66
C SER A 226 -17.56 6.40 7.93
N SER A 227 -18.31 6.47 9.03
CA SER A 227 -17.83 7.01 10.31
C SER A 227 -17.12 5.98 11.18
N THR A 228 -17.48 4.70 11.09
CA THR A 228 -16.97 3.65 12.01
C THR A 228 -16.25 2.51 11.29
N GLU A 229 -16.77 2.04 10.16
CA GLU A 229 -16.21 0.87 9.44
C GLU A 229 -14.73 1.04 9.06
N PRO A 230 -14.24 2.22 8.62
CA PRO A 230 -12.82 2.41 8.37
C PRO A 230 -11.93 2.10 9.58
N TYR A 231 -12.33 2.52 10.79
CA TYR A 231 -11.55 2.27 12.00
C TYR A 231 -11.56 0.79 12.40
N ILE A 232 -12.71 0.13 12.26
CA ILE A 232 -12.85 -1.31 12.56
C ILE A 232 -11.99 -2.15 11.60
N VAL A 233 -12.06 -1.87 10.31
CA VAL A 233 -11.30 -2.60 9.28
C VAL A 233 -9.80 -2.41 9.45
N SER A 234 -9.34 -1.17 9.68
CA SER A 234 -7.93 -0.88 9.95
C SER A 234 -7.45 -1.61 11.22
N HIS A 235 -8.27 -1.63 12.27
CA HIS A 235 -7.93 -2.32 13.52
C HIS A 235 -7.73 -3.83 13.31
N HIS A 236 -8.68 -4.52 12.68
CA HIS A 236 -8.52 -5.96 12.38
C HIS A 236 -7.38 -6.22 11.38
N THR A 237 -7.11 -5.30 10.46
CA THR A 237 -5.97 -5.39 9.54
C THR A 237 -4.62 -5.37 10.30
N LEU A 238 -4.50 -4.51 11.31
CA LEU A 238 -3.31 -4.44 12.17
C LEU A 238 -3.15 -5.70 13.03
N LEU A 239 -4.25 -6.20 13.61
CA LEU A 239 -4.22 -7.46 14.37
C LEU A 239 -3.86 -8.66 13.48
N ALA A 240 -4.39 -8.71 12.26
CA ALA A 240 -4.05 -9.73 11.27
C ALA A 240 -2.56 -9.66 10.87
N HIS A 241 -2.01 -8.45 10.69
CA HIS A 241 -0.56 -8.26 10.50
C HIS A 241 0.24 -8.84 11.67
N ALA A 242 -0.09 -8.46 12.92
CA ALA A 242 0.63 -8.93 14.10
C ALA A 242 0.56 -10.45 14.27
N ALA A 243 -0.61 -11.05 14.03
CA ALA A 243 -0.81 -12.49 14.07
C ALA A 243 0.02 -13.23 13.01
N ALA A 244 0.09 -12.71 11.77
CA ALA A 244 0.92 -13.29 10.72
C ALA A 244 2.42 -13.18 11.03
N VAL A 245 2.87 -12.06 11.60
CA VAL A 245 4.27 -11.86 12.02
C VAL A 245 4.66 -12.84 13.13
N GLU A 246 3.73 -13.13 14.05
CA GLU A 246 3.94 -14.14 15.07
C GLU A 246 4.17 -15.54 14.46
N GLU A 247 3.38 -15.93 13.46
CA GLU A 247 3.54 -17.21 12.75
C GLU A 247 4.82 -17.25 11.92
N PHE A 248 5.20 -16.15 11.26
CA PHE A 248 6.47 -16.02 10.55
C PHE A 248 7.65 -16.34 11.49
N ARG A 249 7.66 -15.72 12.68
CA ARG A 249 8.72 -15.88 13.69
C ARG A 249 8.78 -17.28 14.30
N LYS A 250 7.65 -18.01 14.34
CA LYS A 250 7.57 -19.40 14.83
C LYS A 250 7.95 -20.42 13.75
N CYS A 251 7.82 -20.07 12.47
CA CYS A 251 7.91 -21.01 11.37
C CYS A 251 9.37 -21.41 11.07
N LYS A 252 9.72 -22.67 11.32
CA LYS A 252 11.07 -23.23 11.10
C LYS A 252 11.51 -23.31 9.64
N LYS A 253 10.57 -23.16 8.70
CA LYS A 253 10.84 -23.18 7.26
C LYS A 253 11.30 -21.82 6.75
N THR A 254 10.97 -20.74 7.46
CA THR A 254 11.38 -19.39 7.07
C THR A 254 12.90 -19.28 7.11
N SER A 255 13.46 -18.59 6.12
CA SER A 255 14.90 -18.37 6.05
C SER A 255 15.41 -17.62 7.28
N HIS A 256 16.62 -17.95 7.75
CA HIS A 256 17.23 -17.28 8.90
C HIS A 256 17.49 -15.78 8.67
N ASP A 257 17.68 -15.38 7.41
CA ASP A 257 17.79 -13.98 6.97
C ASP A 257 16.47 -13.45 6.37
N GLY A 258 15.36 -14.18 6.57
CA GLY A 258 14.05 -13.74 6.14
C GLY A 258 13.58 -12.52 6.91
N GLN A 259 12.93 -11.59 6.22
CA GLN A 259 12.38 -10.36 6.77
C GLN A 259 10.89 -10.29 6.49
N ILE A 260 10.11 -9.79 7.44
CA ILE A 260 8.68 -9.54 7.28
C ILE A 260 8.35 -8.08 7.62
N GLY A 261 7.44 -7.49 6.85
CA GLY A 261 6.97 -6.15 7.15
C GLY A 261 5.61 -5.80 6.57
N ILE A 262 5.28 -4.51 6.68
CA ILE A 262 4.04 -3.91 6.16
C ILE A 262 4.36 -2.84 5.12
N VAL A 263 3.49 -2.68 4.12
CA VAL A 263 3.67 -1.69 3.04
C VAL A 263 2.59 -0.61 3.14
N LEU A 264 3.01 0.64 3.24
CA LEU A 264 2.16 1.82 3.37
C LEU A 264 2.13 2.61 2.06
N SER A 265 1.06 3.39 1.83
CA SER A 265 0.90 4.22 0.63
C SER A 265 0.73 5.70 0.97
N PRO A 266 1.74 6.33 1.60
CA PRO A 266 1.58 7.70 2.04
C PRO A 266 1.63 8.66 0.85
N ARG A 267 0.73 9.65 0.89
CA ARG A 267 0.98 10.92 0.22
C ARG A 267 1.86 11.81 1.07
N TRP A 268 2.70 12.62 0.43
CA TRP A 268 3.35 13.72 1.13
C TRP A 268 2.40 14.92 1.26
N PHE A 269 2.48 15.66 2.36
CA PHE A 269 1.66 16.83 2.62
C PHE A 269 2.51 18.07 2.92
N GLU A 270 2.28 19.12 2.15
CA GLU A 270 2.77 20.47 2.43
C GLU A 270 1.65 21.30 3.08
N PRO A 271 1.95 22.28 3.94
CA PRO A 271 0.95 23.22 4.42
C PRO A 271 0.37 24.05 3.25
N TYR A 272 -0.95 24.22 3.22
CA TYR A 272 -1.62 25.06 2.21
C TYR A 272 -1.15 26.52 2.24
N HIS A 273 -0.88 27.04 3.43
CA HIS A 273 -0.19 28.31 3.64
C HIS A 273 0.95 28.11 4.65
N SER A 274 2.19 28.36 4.22
CA SER A 274 3.40 28.12 5.03
C SER A 274 3.50 28.98 6.30
N ASP A 275 2.78 30.10 6.35
CA ASP A 275 2.83 31.03 7.48
C ASP A 275 1.61 30.85 8.41
N SER A 276 0.72 29.90 8.10
CA SER A 276 -0.45 29.56 8.90
C SER A 276 -0.15 28.37 9.80
N ILE A 277 -0.16 28.60 11.11
CA ILE A 277 0.02 27.54 12.12
C ILE A 277 -1.03 26.45 11.93
N ASP A 278 -2.28 26.82 11.65
CA ASP A 278 -3.37 25.87 11.45
C ASP A 278 -3.12 24.91 10.28
N ASP A 279 -2.51 25.40 9.18
CA ASP A 279 -2.19 24.59 7.99
C ASP A 279 -0.92 23.77 8.18
N ILE A 280 0.06 24.27 8.94
CA ILE A 280 1.23 23.49 9.35
C ILE A 280 0.78 22.30 10.19
N GLU A 281 -0.02 22.53 11.23
CA GLU A 281 -0.58 21.46 12.06
C GLU A 281 -1.50 20.55 11.24
N ALA A 282 -2.22 21.07 10.24
CA ALA A 282 -3.02 20.24 9.33
C ALA A 282 -2.16 19.27 8.51
N ALA A 283 -1.00 19.71 8.01
CA ALA A 283 -0.06 18.84 7.30
C ALA A 283 0.48 17.74 8.22
N GLU A 284 0.83 18.08 9.47
CA GLU A 284 1.28 17.10 10.47
C GLU A 284 0.19 16.08 10.81
N ARG A 285 -1.06 16.54 11.01
CA ARG A 285 -2.22 15.66 11.22
C ARG A 285 -2.43 14.73 10.03
N ALA A 286 -2.33 15.24 8.80
CA ALA A 286 -2.47 14.43 7.60
C ALA A 286 -1.41 13.32 7.58
N LEU A 287 -0.13 13.64 7.81
CA LEU A 287 0.93 12.64 7.88
C LEU A 287 0.75 11.61 9.01
N ALA A 288 0.18 12.03 10.15
CA ALA A 288 -0.16 11.11 11.23
C ALA A 288 -1.26 10.11 10.83
N PHE A 289 -2.25 10.52 10.03
CA PHE A 289 -3.28 9.62 9.51
C PHE A 289 -2.80 8.77 8.31
N GLU A 290 -1.91 9.29 7.48
CA GLU A 290 -1.36 8.58 6.31
C GLU A 290 -0.32 7.52 6.68
N ILE A 291 0.57 7.84 7.63
CA ILE A 291 1.69 6.99 8.04
C ILE A 291 1.43 6.44 9.44
N GLY A 292 1.26 7.34 10.41
CA GLY A 292 1.23 6.99 11.83
C GLY A 292 0.08 6.06 12.22
N TRP A 293 -1.08 6.17 11.57
CA TRP A 293 -2.25 5.36 11.87
C TRP A 293 -1.99 3.85 11.75
N HIS A 294 -1.07 3.45 10.87
CA HIS A 294 -0.67 2.05 10.72
C HIS A 294 0.77 1.77 11.18
N LEU A 295 1.68 2.75 11.12
CA LEU A 295 3.07 2.53 11.53
C LEU A 295 3.28 2.64 13.04
N ASP A 296 2.63 3.57 13.74
CA ASP A 296 2.79 3.69 15.20
C ASP A 296 2.31 2.42 15.93
N PRO A 297 1.17 1.77 15.57
CA PRO A 297 0.82 0.49 16.16
C PRO A 297 1.91 -0.57 15.96
N VAL A 298 2.47 -0.68 14.76
CA VAL A 298 3.49 -1.68 14.41
C VAL A 298 4.83 -1.46 15.12
N ILE A 299 5.18 -0.23 15.48
CA ILE A 299 6.45 0.08 16.17
C ILE A 299 6.25 0.18 17.68
N HIS A 300 5.17 0.83 18.12
CA HIS A 300 4.95 1.22 19.52
C HIS A 300 3.83 0.42 20.20
N GLY A 301 3.01 -0.31 19.46
CA GLY A 301 1.91 -1.12 19.99
C GLY A 301 0.63 -0.33 20.23
N ASP A 302 0.52 0.92 19.76
CA ASP A 302 -0.69 1.73 19.91
C ASP A 302 -0.79 2.82 18.83
N TYR A 303 -1.99 3.38 18.65
CA TYR A 303 -2.23 4.47 17.70
C TYR A 303 -1.58 5.79 18.15
N PRO A 304 -1.26 6.71 17.21
CA PRO A 304 -0.80 8.05 17.57
C PRO A 304 -1.85 8.81 18.39
N GLU A 305 -1.42 9.59 19.39
CA GLU A 305 -2.32 10.40 20.23
C GLU A 305 -3.19 11.36 19.41
N VAL A 306 -2.65 11.90 18.33
CA VAL A 306 -3.41 12.75 17.41
C VAL A 306 -4.53 11.98 16.71
N VAL A 307 -4.30 10.73 16.29
CA VAL A 307 -5.36 9.90 15.69
C VAL A 307 -6.43 9.60 16.73
N LYS A 308 -6.06 9.23 17.96
CA LYS A 308 -6.99 8.99 19.07
C LYS A 308 -7.85 10.22 19.37
N LYS A 309 -7.23 11.41 19.42
CA LYS A 309 -7.93 12.68 19.68
C LYS A 309 -9.02 12.96 18.65
N TYR A 310 -8.72 12.80 17.37
CA TYR A 310 -9.62 13.18 16.28
C TYR A 310 -10.65 12.09 15.92
N ALA A 311 -10.27 10.82 16.07
CA ALA A 311 -11.20 9.70 15.87
C ALA A 311 -12.12 9.47 17.08
N GLY A 312 -11.65 9.80 18.30
CA GLY A 312 -12.42 9.68 19.53
C GLY A 312 -12.88 8.24 19.78
N ASN A 313 -14.13 8.08 20.19
CA ASN A 313 -14.73 6.78 20.51
C ASN A 313 -14.95 5.85 19.31
N LYS A 314 -14.74 6.33 18.08
CA LYS A 314 -14.86 5.53 16.85
C LYS A 314 -13.62 4.65 16.63
N LEU A 315 -12.48 5.02 17.21
CA LEU A 315 -11.24 4.25 17.13
C LEU A 315 -11.23 3.15 18.19
N PRO A 316 -11.14 1.86 17.81
CA PRO A 316 -10.99 0.79 18.76
C PRO A 316 -9.67 0.91 19.55
N SER A 317 -9.64 0.43 20.78
CA SER A 317 -8.42 0.34 21.59
C SER A 317 -7.82 -1.06 21.50
N PHE A 318 -6.49 -1.18 21.52
CA PHE A 318 -5.83 -2.46 21.70
C PHE A 318 -5.83 -2.90 23.17
N THR A 319 -6.03 -4.18 23.41
CA THR A 319 -5.72 -4.84 24.68
C THR A 319 -4.21 -4.85 24.95
N ALA A 320 -3.81 -5.20 26.18
CA ALA A 320 -2.39 -5.29 26.51
C ALA A 320 -1.67 -6.39 25.70
N GLU A 321 -2.36 -7.50 25.44
CA GLU A 321 -1.88 -8.62 24.64
C GLU A 321 -1.71 -8.21 23.16
N GLU A 322 -2.71 -7.55 22.58
CA GLU A 322 -2.65 -7.06 21.20
C GLU A 322 -1.56 -6.00 21.02
N SER A 323 -1.45 -5.05 21.95
CA SER A 323 -0.40 -4.04 21.95
C SER A 323 0.99 -4.67 21.99
N LYS A 324 1.16 -5.74 22.78
CA LYS A 324 2.41 -6.51 22.85
C LYS A 324 2.71 -7.25 21.55
N MET A 325 1.70 -7.82 20.89
CA MET A 325 1.86 -8.49 19.59
C MET A 325 2.26 -7.51 18.48
N LEU A 326 1.68 -6.32 18.49
CA LEU A 326 1.94 -5.26 17.50
C LEU A 326 3.30 -4.59 17.68
N ARG A 327 3.77 -4.41 18.91
CA ARG A 327 5.02 -3.69 19.16
C ARG A 327 6.22 -4.37 18.48
N ASN A 328 6.92 -3.60 17.64
CA ASN A 328 8.04 -4.08 16.83
C ASN A 328 7.66 -5.30 15.97
N SER A 329 6.46 -5.32 15.38
CA SER A 329 6.00 -6.42 14.52
C SER A 329 6.45 -6.28 13.05
N SER A 330 7.53 -5.55 12.76
CA SER A 330 8.00 -5.34 11.39
C SER A 330 9.51 -5.14 11.36
N ASP A 331 10.19 -5.85 10.46
CA ASP A 331 11.65 -5.77 10.28
C ASP A 331 12.03 -4.61 9.32
N PHE A 332 11.10 -4.22 8.46
CA PHE A 332 11.21 -3.09 7.53
C PHE A 332 9.84 -2.43 7.34
N VAL A 333 9.81 -1.24 6.73
CA VAL A 333 8.57 -0.65 6.19
C VAL A 333 8.69 -0.48 4.68
N GLY A 334 7.68 -0.92 3.93
CA GLY A 334 7.59 -0.63 2.51
C GLY A 334 6.81 0.65 2.25
N ILE A 335 7.22 1.41 1.23
CA ILE A 335 6.58 2.67 0.84
C ILE A 335 6.15 2.60 -0.62
N ASN A 336 4.87 2.81 -0.82
CA ASN A 336 4.24 3.05 -2.11
C ASN A 336 4.05 4.55 -2.26
N TYR A 337 4.90 5.20 -3.05
CA TYR A 337 4.84 6.65 -3.20
C TYR A 337 4.52 7.06 -4.62
N TYR A 338 3.54 7.94 -4.78
CA TYR A 338 3.09 8.41 -6.09
C TYR A 338 2.95 9.93 -6.18
N THR A 339 2.55 10.62 -5.11
CA THR A 339 2.14 12.03 -5.21
C THR A 339 2.15 12.75 -3.86
N ALA A 340 1.99 14.08 -3.91
CA ALA A 340 1.85 14.96 -2.76
C ALA A 340 0.58 15.84 -2.87
N ARG A 341 0.18 16.46 -1.76
CA ARG A 341 -0.93 17.42 -1.68
C ARG A 341 -0.59 18.58 -0.74
N PHE A 342 -1.34 19.67 -0.87
CA PHE A 342 -1.40 20.66 0.18
C PHE A 342 -2.49 20.28 1.20
N ALA A 343 -2.21 20.49 2.48
CA ALA A 343 -3.14 20.31 3.60
C ALA A 343 -3.59 21.69 4.09
N ALA A 344 -4.90 21.94 4.02
CA ALA A 344 -5.53 23.10 4.66
C ALA A 344 -6.31 22.66 5.89
N HIS A 345 -6.31 23.47 6.95
CA HIS A 345 -7.16 23.22 8.11
C HIS A 345 -8.64 23.30 7.74
N LEU A 346 -9.41 22.28 8.08
CA LEU A 346 -10.85 22.28 7.88
C LEU A 346 -11.56 22.70 9.18
N HIS A 347 -11.99 23.96 9.23
CA HIS A 347 -12.57 24.56 10.45
C HIS A 347 -13.96 24.04 10.83
N HIS A 348 -14.74 23.56 9.85
CA HIS A 348 -16.12 23.14 10.07
C HIS A 348 -16.34 21.73 9.52
N ILE A 349 -16.79 20.84 10.39
CA ILE A 349 -17.26 19.49 10.05
C ILE A 349 -18.77 19.47 10.24
N ASP A 350 -19.48 19.01 9.21
CA ASP A 350 -20.92 18.79 9.28
C ASP A 350 -21.22 17.60 10.20
N PRO A 351 -21.83 17.82 11.39
CA PRO A 351 -22.09 16.75 12.36
C PRO A 351 -23.16 15.76 11.87
N GLU A 352 -23.96 16.11 10.87
CA GLU A 352 -24.95 15.20 10.25
C GLU A 352 -24.31 14.28 9.20
N LYS A 353 -23.06 14.55 8.84
CA LYS A 353 -22.30 13.82 7.82
C LYS A 353 -20.95 13.32 8.38
N PRO A 354 -20.93 12.55 9.48
CA PRO A 354 -19.70 12.05 10.06
C PRO A 354 -19.05 11.02 9.12
N ARG A 355 -17.74 11.14 8.89
CA ARG A 355 -16.96 10.17 8.13
C ARG A 355 -15.47 10.26 8.45
N PHE A 356 -14.75 9.16 8.25
CA PHE A 356 -13.30 9.09 8.43
C PHE A 356 -12.55 10.24 7.75
N LYS A 357 -12.87 10.53 6.48
CA LYS A 357 -12.18 11.55 5.67
C LYS A 357 -12.18 12.96 6.29
N THR A 358 -13.18 13.29 7.09
CA THR A 358 -13.33 14.62 7.70
C THR A 358 -12.86 14.67 9.15
N ASP A 359 -12.70 13.50 9.79
CA ASP A 359 -12.38 13.39 11.22
C ASP A 359 -11.05 14.05 11.60
N HIS A 360 -10.06 14.02 10.71
CA HIS A 360 -8.75 14.64 10.96
C HIS A 360 -8.72 16.17 10.72
N HIS A 361 -9.85 16.77 10.31
CA HIS A 361 -9.98 18.21 10.06
C HIS A 361 -8.92 18.73 9.07
N VAL A 362 -8.74 18.04 7.95
CA VAL A 362 -7.84 18.47 6.86
C VAL A 362 -8.59 18.40 5.54
N GLU A 363 -8.51 19.48 4.76
CA GLU A 363 -8.91 19.50 3.37
C GLU A 363 -7.67 19.35 2.46
N TRP A 364 -7.72 18.45 1.50
CA TRP A 364 -6.62 18.28 0.53
C TRP A 364 -6.80 19.22 -0.65
N LYS A 365 -5.75 19.98 -0.96
CA LYS A 365 -5.72 20.93 -2.07
C LYS A 365 -4.62 20.55 -3.07
N LEU A 366 -4.87 20.85 -4.34
CA LEU A 366 -3.89 20.75 -5.41
C LEU A 366 -3.00 21.98 -5.52
N THR A 367 -3.57 23.14 -5.17
CA THR A 367 -2.88 24.43 -5.16
C THR A 367 -2.73 24.94 -3.74
N ASN A 368 -1.66 25.67 -3.47
CA ASN A 368 -1.49 26.42 -2.23
C ASN A 368 -2.29 27.73 -2.23
N HIS A 369 -2.19 28.51 -1.14
CA HIS A 369 -2.88 29.80 -0.98
C HIS A 369 -2.57 30.82 -2.09
N SER A 370 -1.38 30.76 -2.69
CA SER A 370 -0.96 31.63 -3.80
C SER A 370 -1.33 31.10 -5.19
N GLY A 371 -2.05 29.97 -5.27
CA GLY A 371 -2.44 29.33 -6.53
C GLY A 371 -1.35 28.47 -7.18
N HIS A 372 -0.23 28.21 -6.50
CA HIS A 372 0.83 27.32 -7.00
C HIS A 372 0.40 25.85 -6.89
N ILE A 373 0.48 25.12 -8.00
CA ILE A 373 0.16 23.69 -8.05
C ILE A 373 1.28 22.84 -7.45
N ILE A 374 0.94 21.77 -6.74
CA ILE A 374 1.90 20.91 -6.00
C ILE A 374 2.97 20.27 -6.90
N GLY A 375 2.68 20.13 -8.19
CA GLY A 375 3.60 19.60 -9.20
C GLY A 375 2.92 19.40 -10.54
N PRO A 376 3.64 18.95 -11.58
CA PRO A 376 3.04 18.68 -12.88
C PRO A 376 2.15 17.42 -12.83
N GLY A 377 0.97 17.51 -13.41
CA GLY A 377 -0.01 16.43 -13.52
C GLY A 377 -1.08 16.77 -14.55
N GLU A 378 -2.02 15.85 -14.80
CA GLU A 378 -3.17 16.12 -15.66
C GLU A 378 -4.25 16.85 -14.87
N GLU A 379 -4.97 17.81 -15.48
CA GLU A 379 -6.10 18.51 -14.83
C GLU A 379 -7.20 17.55 -14.34
N ARG A 380 -7.29 16.34 -14.93
CA ARG A 380 -8.22 15.26 -14.54
C ARG A 380 -7.55 14.09 -13.81
N GLY A 381 -6.24 14.17 -13.58
CA GLY A 381 -5.45 13.11 -12.97
C GLY A 381 -5.44 13.18 -11.44
N PHE A 382 -5.43 12.02 -10.79
CA PHE A 382 -5.26 11.94 -9.33
C PHE A 382 -3.78 12.00 -8.92
N LEU A 383 -2.83 11.87 -9.85
CA LEU A 383 -1.40 11.77 -9.54
C LEU A 383 -0.63 12.97 -10.11
N PHE A 384 -0.19 13.85 -9.21
CA PHE A 384 0.69 14.98 -9.52
C PHE A 384 2.12 14.60 -9.12
N SER A 385 3.05 14.73 -10.05
CA SER A 385 4.45 14.36 -9.82
C SER A 385 5.08 15.32 -8.83
N HIS A 386 5.64 14.79 -7.75
CA HIS A 386 6.32 15.57 -6.72
C HIS A 386 7.45 14.72 -6.11
N PRO A 387 8.58 14.55 -6.81
CA PRO A 387 9.65 13.64 -6.40
C PRO A 387 10.29 14.04 -5.05
N GLU A 388 10.31 15.34 -4.72
CA GLU A 388 10.80 15.85 -3.44
C GLU A 388 10.00 15.28 -2.27
N GLY A 389 8.71 15.01 -2.46
CA GLY A 389 7.87 14.42 -1.42
C GLY A 389 8.26 12.98 -1.08
N LEU A 390 8.80 12.19 -2.01
CA LEU A 390 9.35 10.87 -1.70
C LEU A 390 10.52 11.03 -0.72
N ARG A 391 11.46 11.93 -1.02
CA ARG A 391 12.58 12.23 -0.14
C ARG A 391 12.11 12.70 1.23
N LYS A 392 11.07 13.54 1.29
CA LYS A 392 10.50 14.01 2.55
C LYS A 392 9.82 12.90 3.35
N VAL A 393 9.09 11.98 2.71
CA VAL A 393 8.56 10.77 3.36
C VAL A 393 9.68 9.91 3.94
N LEU A 394 10.75 9.66 3.18
CA LEU A 394 11.89 8.87 3.67
C LEU A 394 12.58 9.54 4.86
N ASN A 395 12.79 10.87 4.82
CA ASN A 395 13.35 11.62 5.94
C ASN A 395 12.42 11.59 7.16
N TYR A 396 11.12 11.77 6.96
CA TYR A 396 10.12 11.69 8.03
C TYR A 396 10.17 10.33 8.73
N ILE A 397 10.24 9.24 7.96
CA ILE A 397 10.36 7.89 8.53
C ILE A 397 11.68 7.74 9.29
N LYS A 398 12.78 8.21 8.71
CA LYS A 398 14.10 8.18 9.33
C LYS A 398 14.13 8.88 10.68
N GLU A 399 13.56 10.08 10.76
CA GLU A 399 13.58 10.92 11.96
C GLU A 399 12.61 10.40 13.03
N LYS A 400 11.41 9.98 12.64
CA LYS A 400 10.34 9.59 13.57
C LYS A 400 10.45 8.13 14.05
N TYR A 401 10.93 7.23 13.21
CA TYR A 401 10.96 5.78 13.49
C TYR A 401 12.40 5.23 13.51
N ASN A 402 13.34 6.02 14.02
CA ASN A 402 14.73 5.63 14.29
C ASN A 402 15.44 4.95 13.10
N ASN A 403 15.22 5.48 11.89
CA ASN A 403 15.84 4.99 10.66
C ASN A 403 15.65 3.47 10.42
N MET A 404 14.45 2.95 10.71
CA MET A 404 14.02 1.60 10.29
C MET A 404 14.30 1.37 8.80
N PRO A 405 14.72 0.15 8.38
CA PRO A 405 14.89 -0.17 6.96
C PRO A 405 13.65 0.15 6.11
N VAL A 406 13.85 0.84 4.99
CA VAL A 406 12.79 1.24 4.07
C VAL A 406 13.03 0.64 2.69
N TYR A 407 11.99 0.08 2.09
CA TYR A 407 11.97 -0.31 0.68
C TYR A 407 10.91 0.50 -0.07
N ILE A 408 11.25 1.07 -1.22
CA ILE A 408 10.23 1.63 -2.12
C ILE A 408 9.60 0.43 -2.84
N LYS A 409 8.37 0.07 -2.43
CA LYS A 409 7.68 -1.14 -2.91
C LYS A 409 6.74 -0.86 -4.07
N GLU A 410 6.35 0.41 -4.26
CA GLU A 410 5.71 0.91 -5.48
C GLU A 410 6.12 2.36 -5.75
N ASN A 411 6.41 2.65 -7.01
CA ASN A 411 6.55 3.99 -7.53
C ASN A 411 6.31 3.93 -9.04
N GLY A 412 5.63 4.94 -9.58
CA GLY A 412 5.36 4.99 -11.00
C GLY A 412 4.42 6.10 -11.39
N LYS A 413 4.09 6.15 -12.67
CA LYS A 413 3.11 7.07 -13.24
C LYS A 413 2.33 6.33 -14.31
N THR A 414 1.02 6.57 -14.40
CA THR A 414 0.25 6.09 -15.54
C THR A 414 0.79 6.77 -16.81
N PRO A 415 1.19 6.02 -17.84
CA PRO A 415 1.60 6.62 -19.09
C PRO A 415 0.44 7.46 -19.64
N PHE A 416 0.77 8.59 -20.26
CA PHE A 416 -0.21 9.36 -21.04
C PHE A 416 -0.84 8.38 -22.03
N LEU A 417 -2.11 8.05 -21.85
CA LEU A 417 -2.88 7.46 -22.92
C LEU A 417 -2.96 8.56 -23.99
N LEU A 418 -2.02 8.55 -24.93
CA LEU A 418 -2.32 8.96 -26.28
C LEU A 418 -3.55 8.13 -26.64
N THR A 419 -4.71 8.77 -26.53
CA THR A 419 -5.94 8.27 -27.14
C THR A 419 -5.57 7.94 -28.57
N ARG A 420 -5.32 6.66 -28.86
CA ARG A 420 -5.29 6.21 -30.24
C ARG A 420 -6.72 6.43 -30.72
N ASN A 421 -6.85 7.43 -31.59
CA ASN A 421 -8.07 7.80 -32.30
C ASN A 421 -8.80 6.59 -32.88
#